data_AF-A0A511CX85-F1
#
_entry.id   AF-A0A511CX85-F1
#
_cell.length_a   1.000
_cell.length_b   1.000
_cell.length_c   1.000
_cell.angle_alpha   90.00
_cell.angle_beta   90.00
_cell.angle_gamma   90.00
#
_symmetry.space_group_name_H-M   'P 1'
#
loop_
_entity.id
_entity.type
_entity.pdbx_description
1 polymer ?
#
loop_
_entity_poly.entity_id
_entity_poly.type
_entity_poly.pdbx_seq_one_letter_code
_entity_poly.pdbx_strand_id
1 'polypeptide(L)'
;MSGGADSVALIGITTAMLRTAPQPAQVLPSLLEFLSGAILVAHNAPFDAGFLRATCERHGHPWPRPPVLCTARSPSTPRPRRGRGVGRVGGAGPSPTRPRPGGGGA
;
A
#
# COMPACT_ATOMS: atom_id res chain seq x y z
N MET A 1 -22.70 19.90 -8.87
CA MET A 1 -21.34 19.40 -9.19
C MET A 1 -20.32 20.02 -8.24
N SER A 2 -20.44 19.77 -6.93
CA SER A 2 -19.48 20.25 -5.91
C SER A 2 -19.10 19.03 -5.07
N GLY A 3 -17.81 18.69 -5.01
CA GLY A 3 -17.34 17.49 -4.33
C GLY A 3 -15.87 17.16 -4.60
N GLY A 4 -15.30 17.74 -5.66
CA GLY A 4 -13.85 17.65 -5.93
C GLY A 4 -13.01 18.62 -5.08
N ALA A 5 -13.53 19.81 -4.78
CA ALA A 5 -12.78 20.86 -4.08
C ALA A 5 -12.49 20.54 -2.61
N ASP A 6 -13.42 19.87 -1.92
CA ASP A 6 -13.28 19.55 -0.49
C ASP A 6 -12.21 18.47 -0.25
N SER A 7 -12.02 17.56 -1.22
CA SER A 7 -10.94 16.56 -1.17
C SER A 7 -9.58 17.23 -1.29
N VAL A 8 -9.43 18.18 -2.24
CA VAL A 8 -8.20 18.95 -2.41
C VAL A 8 -7.87 19.77 -1.15
N ALA A 9 -8.88 20.37 -0.52
CA ALA A 9 -8.70 21.11 0.72
C ALA A 9 -8.24 20.21 1.88
N LEU A 10 -8.70 18.97 1.94
CA LEU A 10 -8.38 18.02 3.01
C LEU A 10 -6.98 17.39 2.87
N ILE A 11 -6.60 16.96 1.66
CA ILE A 11 -5.34 16.22 1.44
C ILE A 11 -4.25 17.02 0.73
N GLY A 12 -4.57 18.22 0.23
CA GLY A 12 -3.61 19.13 -0.42
C GLY A 12 -3.14 18.70 -1.81
N ILE A 13 -3.61 17.58 -2.36
CA ILE A 13 -3.25 17.12 -3.72
C ILE A 13 -4.19 17.77 -4.73
N THR A 14 -3.65 18.63 -5.59
CA THR A 14 -4.42 19.31 -6.64
C THR A 14 -4.44 18.52 -7.95
N THR A 15 -5.46 18.72 -8.78
CA THR A 15 -5.49 18.17 -10.15
C THR A 15 -4.28 18.56 -10.98
N ALA A 16 -3.70 19.75 -10.73
CA ALA A 16 -2.49 20.19 -11.40
C ALA A 16 -1.28 19.31 -11.10
N MET A 17 -1.14 18.85 -9.85
CA MET A 17 -0.09 17.91 -9.44
C MET A 17 -0.25 16.54 -10.10
N LEU A 18 -1.49 16.12 -10.40
CA LEU A 18 -1.77 14.85 -11.04
C LEU A 18 -1.51 14.85 -12.55
N ARG A 19 -1.52 16.01 -13.23
CA ARG A 19 -1.28 16.08 -14.68
C ARG A 19 0.12 15.63 -15.09
N THR A 20 1.10 15.81 -14.21
CA THR A 20 2.50 15.43 -14.45
C THR A 20 2.89 14.17 -13.69
N ALA A 21 1.98 13.60 -12.89
CA ALA A 21 2.25 12.38 -12.14
C ALA A 21 2.26 11.16 -13.07
N PRO A 22 3.08 10.14 -12.77
CA PRO A 22 3.08 8.90 -13.53
C PRO A 22 1.73 8.19 -13.44
N GLN A 23 1.35 7.54 -14.53
CA GLN A 23 0.10 6.79 -14.60
C GLN A 23 0.15 5.57 -13.66
N PRO A 24 -1.01 5.12 -13.13
CA PRO A 24 -1.06 3.95 -12.26
C PRO A 24 -0.38 2.71 -12.84
N ALA A 25 -0.56 2.45 -14.15
CA ALA A 25 0.08 1.33 -14.84
C ALA A 25 1.63 1.36 -14.79
N GLN A 26 2.23 2.56 -14.69
CA GLN A 26 3.69 2.72 -14.66
C GLN A 26 4.27 2.45 -13.27
N VAL A 27 3.50 2.73 -12.21
CA VAL A 27 3.97 2.62 -10.82
C VAL A 27 3.53 1.33 -10.13
N LEU A 28 2.44 0.71 -10.62
CA LEU A 28 1.82 -0.45 -10.00
C LEU A 28 2.77 -1.65 -9.87
N PRO A 29 3.61 -2.03 -10.87
CA PRO A 29 4.53 -3.16 -10.71
C PRO A 29 5.51 -2.96 -9.55
N SER A 30 6.17 -1.80 -9.47
CA SER A 30 7.11 -1.47 -8.40
C SER A 30 6.43 -1.37 -7.03
N LEU A 31 5.19 -0.89 -6.99
CA LEU A 31 4.40 -0.87 -5.76
C LEU A 31 4.05 -2.29 -5.29
N LEU A 32 3.68 -3.20 -6.20
CA LEU A 32 3.36 -4.58 -5.86
C LEU A 32 4.59 -5.36 -5.39
N GLU A 33 5.74 -5.11 -6.01
CA GLU A 33 7.03 -5.64 -5.55
C GLU A 33 7.34 -5.16 -4.14
N PHE A 34 7.19 -3.86 -3.87
CA PHE A 34 7.38 -3.29 -2.55
C PHE A 34 6.44 -3.89 -1.48
N LEU A 35 5.20 -4.19 -1.85
CA LEU A 35 4.22 -4.81 -0.97
C LEU A 35 4.40 -6.33 -0.80
N SER A 36 5.28 -6.96 -1.58
CA SER A 36 5.50 -8.40 -1.53
C SER A 36 6.02 -8.83 -0.16
N GLY A 37 5.30 -9.76 0.49
CA GLY A 37 5.63 -10.25 1.83
C GLY A 37 5.33 -9.27 2.98
N ALA A 38 4.78 -8.08 2.69
CA ALA A 38 4.43 -7.09 3.71
C ALA A 38 3.04 -7.33 4.31
N ILE A 39 2.82 -6.74 5.49
CA ILE A 39 1.49 -6.61 6.11
C ILE A 39 0.99 -5.20 5.83
N LEU A 40 -0.21 -5.09 5.24
CA LEU A 40 -0.84 -3.80 4.99
C LEU A 40 -1.49 -3.29 6.29
N VAL A 41 -0.90 -2.28 6.91
CA VAL A 41 -1.42 -1.64 8.13
C VAL A 41 -1.94 -0.24 7.79
N ALA A 42 -3.22 0.03 8.05
CA ALA A 42 -3.80 1.36 7.84
C ALA A 42 -4.98 1.62 8.79
N HIS A 43 -5.33 2.88 9.01
CA HIS A 43 -6.47 3.22 9.88
C HIS A 43 -7.82 2.79 9.29
N ASN A 44 -7.96 2.82 7.97
CA ASN A 44 -9.15 2.33 7.26
C ASN A 44 -8.78 1.25 6.22
N ALA A 45 -7.99 0.27 6.66
CA ALA A 45 -7.34 -0.67 5.76
C ALA A 45 -8.23 -1.42 4.73
N PRO A 46 -9.52 -1.70 4.98
CA PRO A 46 -10.40 -2.27 3.94
C PRO A 46 -10.54 -1.36 2.70
N PHE A 47 -10.52 -0.04 2.89
CA PHE A 47 -10.58 0.93 1.80
C PHE A 47 -9.31 0.87 0.95
N ASP A 48 -8.14 0.98 1.58
CA ASP A 48 -6.84 0.94 0.90
C ASP A 48 -6.64 -0.37 0.14
N ALA A 49 -6.93 -1.51 0.78
CA ALA A 49 -6.85 -2.83 0.16
C ALA A 49 -7.81 -2.96 -1.04
N GLY A 50 -9.03 -2.42 -0.92
CA GLY A 50 -10.01 -2.39 -2.01
C GLY A 50 -9.54 -1.54 -3.19
N PHE A 51 -8.96 -0.37 -2.90
CA PHE A 51 -8.42 0.53 -3.91
C PHE A 51 -7.28 -0.12 -4.71
N LEU A 52 -6.32 -0.74 -4.00
CA LEU A 52 -5.20 -1.42 -4.63
C LEU A 52 -5.65 -2.64 -5.44
N ARG A 53 -6.56 -3.46 -4.89
CA ARG A 53 -7.13 -4.60 -5.60
C ARG A 53 -7.81 -4.16 -6.91
N ALA A 54 -8.68 -3.15 -6.86
CA ALA A 54 -9.37 -2.67 -8.05
C ALA A 54 -8.40 -2.09 -9.09
N THR A 55 -7.30 -1.47 -8.64
CA THR A 55 -6.24 -0.98 -9.54
C THR A 55 -5.50 -2.13 -10.20
N CYS A 56 -5.24 -3.23 -9.47
CA CYS A 56 -4.66 -4.45 -10.05
C CYS A 56 -5.59 -5.09 -11.09
N GLU A 57 -6.88 -5.21 -10.78
CA GLU A 57 -7.88 -5.76 -11.70
C GLU A 57 -7.98 -4.92 -12.99
N ARG A 58 -7.97 -3.57 -12.89
CA ARG A 58 -8.01 -2.67 -14.05
C ARG A 58 -6.78 -2.75 -14.95
N HIS A 59 -5.61 -3.05 -14.39
CA HIS A 59 -4.35 -3.09 -15.13
C HIS A 59 -3.83 -4.51 -15.38
N GLY A 60 -4.63 -5.54 -15.12
CA GLY A 60 -4.29 -6.94 -15.41
C GLY A 60 -3.19 -7.53 -14.51
N HIS A 61 -2.98 -6.97 -13.32
CA HIS A 61 -2.00 -7.48 -12.36
C HIS A 61 -2.65 -8.42 -11.32
N PRO A 62 -1.95 -9.48 -10.90
CA PRO A 62 -2.43 -10.34 -9.82
C PRO A 62 -2.38 -9.60 -8.49
N TRP A 63 -3.49 -9.61 -7.73
CA TRP A 63 -3.52 -9.05 -6.38
C TRP A 63 -2.81 -9.98 -5.38
N PRO A 64 -1.75 -9.54 -4.67
CA PRO A 64 -0.96 -10.39 -3.77
C PRO A 64 -1.68 -10.81 -2.49
N ARG A 65 -2.87 -10.27 -2.19
CA ARG A 65 -3.68 -10.58 -1.00
C ARG A 65 -2.86 -10.52 0.31
N PRO A 66 -2.16 -9.40 0.60
CA PRO A 66 -1.39 -9.27 1.83
C PRO A 66 -2.31 -9.36 3.07
N PRO A 67 -1.80 -9.82 4.22
CA PRO A 67 -2.52 -9.68 5.48
C PRO A 67 -2.81 -8.20 5.75
N VAL A 68 -4.03 -7.89 6.22
CA VAL A 68 -4.48 -6.51 6.44
C VAL A 68 -4.79 -6.29 7.93
N LEU A 69 -4.17 -5.28 8.53
CA LEU A 69 -4.41 -4.84 9.90
C LEU A 69 -5.02 -3.44 9.88
N CYS A 70 -6.20 -3.30 10.49
CA CYS A 70 -6.91 -2.03 10.57
C CYS A 70 -6.76 -1.43 11.98
N THR A 71 -6.18 -0.24 12.11
CA THR A 71 -5.96 0.36 13.45
C THR A 71 -7.21 1.06 14.00
N ALA A 72 -8.18 1.44 13.16
CA ALA A 72 -9.49 1.94 13.65
C ALA A 72 -10.38 0.83 14.19
N ARG A 73 -10.15 -0.40 13.74
CA ARG A 73 -10.83 -1.57 14.29
C ARG A 73 -10.24 -1.84 15.66
N SER A 74 -11.01 -1.54 16.70
CA SER A 74 -10.72 -2.05 18.06
C SER A 74 -10.43 -3.56 17.96
N PRO A 75 -9.40 -4.08 18.65
CA PRO A 75 -9.10 -5.50 18.61
C PRO A 75 -10.22 -6.26 19.31
N SER A 76 -11.26 -6.61 18.55
CA SER A 76 -12.10 -7.74 18.91
C SER A 76 -11.21 -8.97 18.82
N THR A 77 -11.01 -9.61 19.97
CA THR A 77 -10.18 -10.79 20.22
C THR A 77 -9.97 -11.68 18.98
N PRO A 78 -8.72 -12.08 18.64
CA PRO A 78 -8.46 -12.93 17.49
C PRO A 78 -9.21 -14.27 17.60
N ARG A 79 -10.03 -14.62 16.59
CA ARG A 79 -10.43 -16.03 16.38
C ARG A 79 -9.37 -16.70 15.49
N PRO A 80 -8.71 -17.78 15.93
CA PRO A 80 -7.80 -18.53 15.07
C PRO A 80 -8.60 -19.07 13.88
N ARG A 81 -8.22 -18.66 12.66
CA ARG A 81 -8.67 -19.36 11.45
C ARG A 81 -7.90 -20.67 11.40
N ARG A 82 -8.63 -21.79 11.56
CA ARG A 82 -8.12 -23.15 11.35
C ARG A 82 -7.39 -23.22 10.01
N GLY A 83 -6.14 -23.70 10.04
CA GLY A 83 -5.26 -23.73 8.90
C GLY A 83 -5.69 -24.69 7.78
N ARG A 84 -5.21 -24.39 6.57
CA ARG A 84 -4.95 -25.36 5.51
C ARG A 84 -3.63 -25.01 4.83
N GLY A 85 -2.64 -25.91 4.94
CA GLY A 85 -1.65 -26.23 3.90
C GLY A 85 -0.50 -25.26 3.61
N VAL A 86 0.63 -25.52 4.28
CA VAL A 86 2.07 -25.45 3.88
C VAL A 86 2.47 -24.71 2.58
N GLY A 87 3.41 -23.76 2.70
CA GLY A 87 4.24 -23.27 1.60
C GLY A 87 5.35 -22.28 2.04
N ARG A 88 6.56 -22.80 2.25
CA ARG A 88 7.90 -22.16 2.32
C ARG A 88 7.99 -20.65 2.64
N VAL A 89 8.54 -20.33 3.80
CA VAL A 89 9.04 -18.99 4.15
C VAL A 89 10.25 -18.67 3.25
N GLY A 90 10.05 -17.80 2.26
CA GLY A 90 11.13 -17.15 1.53
C GLY A 90 11.72 -16.02 2.37
N GLY A 91 13.04 -16.00 2.53
CA GLY A 91 13.75 -15.05 3.38
C GLY A 91 13.45 -13.60 3.02
N ALA A 92 13.25 -12.79 4.05
CA ALA A 92 13.20 -11.35 3.97
C ALA A 92 14.53 -10.82 3.42
N GLY A 93 14.54 -10.33 2.18
CA GLY A 93 15.60 -9.44 1.71
C GLY A 93 15.46 -8.09 2.43
N PRO A 94 16.56 -7.41 2.78
CA PRO A 94 16.49 -6.14 3.48
C PRO A 94 15.85 -5.06 2.59
N SER A 95 14.94 -4.28 3.18
CA SER A 95 14.37 -3.08 2.56
C SER A 95 15.48 -2.14 2.06
N PRO A 96 15.34 -1.48 0.90
CA PRO A 96 16.33 -0.51 0.43
C PRO A 96 16.35 0.69 1.37
N THR A 97 17.38 0.75 2.22
CA THR A 97 17.65 1.93 3.04
C THR A 97 18.26 3.01 2.15
N ARG A 98 17.59 4.16 2.07
CA ARG A 98 18.10 5.35 1.38
C ARG A 98 19.40 5.80 2.09
N PRO A 99 20.51 6.06 1.38
CA PRO A 99 21.75 6.50 2.00
C PRO A 99 21.56 7.88 2.66
N ARG A 100 22.05 8.01 3.90
CA ARG A 100 22.14 9.29 4.63
C ARG A 100 23.25 10.15 3.99
N PRO A 101 23.03 11.45 3.75
CA PRO A 101 24.11 12.34 3.35
C PRO A 101 25.12 12.45 4.49
N GLY A 102 26.39 12.17 4.18
CA GLY A 102 27.50 12.14 5.14
C GLY A 102 27.74 13.51 5.80
N GLY A 103 27.87 13.49 7.13
CA GLY A 103 28.41 14.62 7.89
C GLY A 103 29.92 14.68 7.67
N GLY A 104 30.37 15.75 7.01
CA GLY A 104 31.78 16.12 6.95
C GLY A 104 32.25 16.58 8.32
N GLY A 105 33.27 15.90 8.85
CA GLY A 105 34.02 16.35 10.01
C GLY A 105 34.96 17.49 9.61
N ALA A 106 35.07 18.46 10.51
CA ALA A 106 36.24 19.31 10.71
C ALA A 106 36.73 19.05 12.13
#